data_AF-A0A6I2A2Y8-F1
#
_entry.id   AF-A0A6I2A2Y8-F1
#
_cell.length_a   1.000
_cell.length_b   1.000
_cell.length_c   1.000
_cell.angle_alpha   90.00
_cell.angle_beta   90.00
_cell.angle_gamma   90.00
#
_symmetry.space_group_name_H-M   'P 1'
#
loop_
_entity.id
_entity.type
_entity.pdbx_description
1 polymer ?
#
loop_
_entity_poly.entity_id
_entity_poly.type
_entity_poly.pdbx_seq_one_letter_code
_entity_poly.pdbx_strand_id
1 'polypeptide(L)'
;MFPILLSVIVISFSGVMLPGPMFAVTLAKSYKSPWAGVWIALGHAVIEIPLILLIYFGFAQFFHNSIVRLVLSVAGSGMIIWLGVSMG
;
A
#
# COMPACT_ATOMS: atom_id res chain seq x y z
N MET A 1 9.91 26.01 8.48
CA MET A 1 10.32 24.98 7.50
C MET A 1 10.88 23.72 8.16
N PHE A 2 11.85 23.80 9.08
CA PHE A 2 12.39 22.64 9.82
C PHE A 2 11.34 21.69 10.47
N PRO A 3 10.30 22.18 11.18
CA PRO A 3 9.29 21.29 11.78
C PRO A 3 8.45 20.54 10.74
N ILE A 4 8.27 21.09 9.53
CA ILE A 4 7.52 20.45 8.45
C ILE A 4 8.32 19.28 7.88
N LEU A 5 9.62 19.49 7.62
CA LEU A 5 10.53 18.43 7.16
C LEU A 5 10.58 17.27 8.15
N LEU A 6 10.72 17.59 9.44
CA LEU A 6 10.78 16.57 10.49
C LEU A 6 9.45 15.80 10.60
N SER A 7 8.32 16.49 10.47
CA SER A 7 7.00 15.83 10.44
C SER A 7 6.83 14.92 9.23
N VAL A 8 7.26 15.35 8.03
CA VAL A 8 7.19 14.53 6.81
C VAL A 8 8.01 13.25 6.96
N ILE A 9 9.22 13.36 7.53
CA ILE A 9 10.07 12.19 7.82
C ILE A 9 9.36 11.24 8.78
N VAL A 10 8.86 11.74 9.90
CA VAL A 10 8.21 10.92 10.94
C VAL A 10 6.94 10.24 10.41
N ILE A 11 6.09 10.98 9.70
CA ILE A 11 4.83 10.46 9.14
C ILE A 11 5.11 9.40 8.06
N SER A 12 6.03 9.70 7.13
CA SER A 12 6.38 8.75 6.06
C SER A 12 7.03 7.49 6.61
N PHE A 13 7.94 7.64 7.58
CA PHE A 13 8.61 6.52 8.23
C PHE A 13 7.62 5.64 9.00
N SER A 14 6.69 6.25 9.75
CA SER A 14 5.61 5.53 10.44
C SER A 14 4.76 4.71 9.46
N GLY A 15 4.40 5.28 8.31
CA GLY A 15 3.64 4.58 7.28
C GLY A 15 4.35 3.34 6.72
N VAL A 16 5.65 3.43 6.45
CA VAL A 16 6.43 2.31 5.89
C VAL A 16 6.71 1.23 6.94
N MET A 17 6.84 1.60 8.22
CA MET A 17 7.11 0.67 9.31
C MET A 17 5.87 -0.08 9.82
N LEU A 18 4.66 0.33 9.41
CA LEU A 18 3.43 -0.34 9.81
C LEU A 18 3.41 -1.76 9.20
N PRO A 19 3.36 -2.83 10.01
CA PRO A 19 3.52 -4.20 9.54
C PRO A 19 2.29 -4.62 8.70
N GLY A 20 2.41 -4.43 7.39
CA GLY A 20 1.42 -4.82 6.39
C GLY A 20 1.98 -5.81 5.37
N PRO A 21 1.16 -6.24 4.40
CA PRO A 21 1.57 -7.25 3.42
C PRO A 21 2.77 -6.83 2.57
N MET A 22 2.82 -5.56 2.14
CA MET A 22 3.93 -5.02 1.36
C MET A 22 5.24 -5.01 2.17
N PHE A 23 5.18 -4.66 3.46
CA PHE A 23 6.34 -4.73 4.35
C PHE A 23 6.81 -6.18 4.53
N ALA A 24 5.89 -7.10 4.81
CA ALA A 24 6.19 -8.51 5.01
C ALA A 24 6.83 -9.16 3.76
N VAL A 25 6.28 -8.89 2.57
CA VAL A 25 6.83 -9.40 1.30
C VAL A 25 8.19 -8.76 0.99
N THR A 26 8.35 -7.47 1.23
CA THR A 26 9.63 -6.78 1.04
C THR A 26 10.70 -7.33 1.96
N LEU A 27 10.38 -7.57 3.24
CA LEU A 27 11.30 -8.17 4.20
C LEU A 27 11.70 -9.58 3.77
N ALA A 28 10.73 -10.43 3.39
CA ALA A 28 10.97 -11.80 2.93
C ALA A 28 11.85 -11.86 1.67
N LYS A 29 11.69 -10.91 0.74
CA LYS A 29 12.49 -10.84 -0.50
C LYS A 29 13.81 -10.10 -0.36
N SER A 30 13.95 -9.21 0.63
CA SER A 30 15.18 -8.46 0.91
C SER A 30 16.36 -9.40 1.21
N TYR A 31 16.11 -10.54 1.86
CA TYR A 31 17.12 -11.58 2.09
C TYR A 31 17.75 -12.13 0.81
N LYS A 32 17.06 -12.06 -0.34
CA LYS A 32 17.56 -12.57 -1.63
C LYS A 32 18.20 -11.47 -2.49
N SER A 33 17.76 -10.22 -2.34
CA SER A 33 18.32 -9.09 -3.08
C SER A 33 18.10 -7.79 -2.29
N PRO A 34 19.16 -6.99 -2.08
CA PRO A 34 19.05 -5.70 -1.40
C PRO A 34 18.19 -4.68 -2.17
N TRP A 35 17.99 -4.89 -3.47
CA TRP A 35 17.17 -4.01 -4.32
C TRP A 35 15.70 -4.42 -4.37
N ALA A 36 15.30 -5.51 -3.70
CA ALA A 36 13.92 -6.03 -3.74
C ALA A 36 12.89 -4.97 -3.33
N GLY A 37 13.21 -4.15 -2.33
CA GLY A 37 12.31 -3.07 -1.87
C GLY A 37 12.06 -2.00 -2.93
N VAL A 38 13.09 -1.62 -3.70
CA VAL A 38 12.95 -0.62 -4.77
C VAL A 38 12.05 -1.16 -5.88
N TRP A 39 12.24 -2.40 -6.30
CA TRP A 39 11.41 -3.04 -7.32
C TRP A 39 9.95 -3.18 -6.89
N ILE A 40 9.71 -3.57 -5.64
CA ILE A 40 8.37 -3.67 -5.07
C ILE A 40 7.69 -2.30 -4.99
N ALA A 41 8.41 -1.27 -4.54
CA ALA A 41 7.88 0.10 -4.46
C ALA A 41 7.56 0.67 -5.85
N LEU A 42 8.42 0.45 -6.85
CA LEU A 42 8.16 0.87 -8.23
C LEU A 42 6.93 0.16 -8.81
N GLY A 43 6.81 -1.15 -8.62
CA GLY A 43 5.63 -1.91 -9.05
C GLY A 43 4.34 -1.42 -8.38
N HIS A 44 4.41 -1.06 -7.09
CA HIS A 44 3.27 -0.48 -6.37
C HIS A 44 2.86 0.87 -6.93
N ALA A 45 3.83 1.77 -7.10
CA ALA A 45 3.61 3.12 -7.63
C ALA A 45 2.98 3.11 -9.03
N VAL A 46 3.31 2.13 -9.87
CA VAL A 46 2.72 1.97 -11.22
C VAL A 46 1.20 1.77 -11.17
N ILE A 47 0.67 1.12 -10.13
CA ILE A 47 -0.78 0.92 -9.96
C ILE A 47 -1.41 2.06 -9.15
N GLU A 48 -0.72 2.52 -8.12
CA GLU A 48 -1.23 3.55 -7.20
C GLU A 48 -1.36 4.92 -7.87
N ILE A 49 -0.39 5.34 -8.69
CA ILE A 49 -0.42 6.66 -9.35
C ILE A 49 -1.62 6.81 -10.30
N PRO A 50 -1.90 5.87 -11.22
CA PRO A 50 -3.12 5.93 -12.04
C PRO A 50 -4.40 5.93 -11.20
N LEU A 51 -4.43 5.17 -10.11
CA LEU A 51 -5.60 5.10 -9.22
C LEU A 51 -5.84 6.44 -8.53
N ILE A 52 -4.79 7.09 -8.00
CA ILE A 52 -4.87 8.43 -7.40
C ILE A 52 -5.37 9.44 -8.45
N LEU A 53 -4.83 9.41 -9.66
CA LEU A 53 -5.29 10.27 -10.76
C LEU A 53 -6.76 10.04 -11.07
N LEU A 54 -7.20 8.78 -11.14
CA LEU A 54 -8.60 8.43 -11.39
C LEU A 54 -9.53 9.01 -10.31
N ILE A 55 -9.15 8.84 -9.04
CA ILE A 55 -9.90 9.41 -7.90
C ILE A 55 -9.91 10.94 -7.98
N TYR A 56 -8.77 11.56 -8.28
CA TYR A 56 -8.62 13.01 -8.41
C TYR A 56 -9.52 13.61 -9.50
N PHE A 57 -9.67 12.93 -10.64
CA PHE A 57 -10.56 13.36 -11.74
C PHE A 57 -12.06 13.16 -11.45
N GLY A 58 -12.45 12.79 -10.22
CA GLY A 58 -13.85 12.75 -9.79
C GLY A 58 -14.43 11.34 -9.63
N PHE A 59 -13.62 10.28 -9.80
CA PHE A 59 -14.07 8.91 -9.56
C PHE A 59 -14.24 8.59 -8.06
N ALA A 60 -13.96 9.55 -7.16
CA ALA A 60 -14.18 9.43 -5.72
C ALA A 60 -15.63 9.02 -5.36
N GLN A 61 -16.63 9.49 -6.12
CA GLN A 61 -18.04 9.18 -5.86
C GLN A 61 -18.36 7.68 -6.04
N PHE A 62 -17.61 6.98 -6.90
CA PHE A 62 -17.72 5.53 -7.06
C PHE A 62 -17.30 4.78 -5.79
N PHE A 63 -16.23 5.24 -5.13
CA PHE A 63 -15.73 4.65 -3.88
C PHE A 63 -16.59 4.99 -2.65
N HIS A 64 -17.41 6.04 -2.72
CA HIS A 64 -18.38 6.39 -1.68
C HIS A 64 -19.63 5.50 -1.68
N ASN A 65 -19.86 4.72 -2.75
CA ASN A 65 -20.99 3.79 -2.82
C ASN A 65 -20.82 2.66 -1.80
N SER A 66 -21.83 2.46 -0.94
CA SER A 66 -21.81 1.46 0.13
C SER A 66 -21.57 0.03 -0.37
N ILE A 67 -22.09 -0.32 -1.56
CA ILE A 67 -21.90 -1.64 -2.16
C ILE A 67 -20.45 -1.81 -2.61
N VAL A 68 -19.90 -0.82 -3.31
CA VAL A 68 -18.50 -0.85 -3.79
C VAL A 68 -17.55 -0.96 -2.59
N ARG A 69 -17.78 -0.16 -1.55
CA ARG A 69 -16.97 -0.19 -0.34
C ARG A 69 -17.05 -1.54 0.37
N LEU A 70 -18.24 -2.13 0.47
CA LEU A 70 -18.43 -3.45 1.06
C LEU A 70 -17.67 -4.53 0.28
N VAL A 71 -17.80 -4.54 -1.05
CA VAL A 71 -17.10 -5.49 -1.92
C VAL A 71 -15.59 -5.34 -1.78
N LEU A 72 -15.05 -4.10 -1.81
CA LEU A 72 -13.62 -3.84 -1.63
C LEU A 72 -13.12 -4.26 -0.25
N SER A 73 -13.91 -4.04 0.82
CA SER A 73 -13.55 -4.47 2.17
C SER A 73 -13.51 -6.00 2.31
N VAL A 74 -14.49 -6.70 1.73
CA VAL A 74 -14.51 -8.18 1.74
C VAL A 74 -13.39 -8.75 0.87
N ALA A 75 -13.19 -8.22 -0.34
CA ALA A 75 -12.11 -8.66 -1.22
C ALA A 75 -10.72 -8.39 -0.59
N GLY A 76 -10.52 -7.20 0.00
CA GLY A 76 -9.27 -6.84 0.67
C GLY A 76 -8.98 -7.71 1.89
N SER A 77 -9.98 -7.97 2.74
CA SER A 77 -9.80 -8.87 3.89
C SER A 77 -9.50 -10.31 3.47
N GLY A 78 -10.20 -10.83 2.46
CA GLY A 78 -9.90 -12.14 1.87
C GLY A 78 -8.47 -12.25 1.32
N MET A 79 -8.01 -11.19 0.64
CA MET A 79 -6.63 -11.13 0.11
C MET A 79 -5.58 -11.16 1.23
N ILE A 80 -5.81 -10.45 2.34
CA ILE A 80 -4.89 -10.45 3.49
C ILE A 80 -4.80 -11.85 4.11
N ILE A 81 -5.93 -12.54 4.28
CA ILE A 81 -5.96 -13.92 4.80
C ILE A 81 -5.19 -14.84 3.84
N TRP A 82 -5.43 -14.74 2.54
CA TRP A 82 -4.75 -15.56 1.53
C TRP A 82 -3.23 -15.33 1.52
N LEU A 83 -2.79 -14.08 1.62
CA LEU A 83 -1.36 -13.74 1.78
C LEU A 83 -0.77 -14.35 3.05
N GLY A 84 -1.49 -14.28 4.17
CA GLY A 84 -1.06 -14.90 5.43
C GLY A 84 -0.83 -16.41 5.30
N VAL A 85 -1.73 -17.13 4.62
CA VAL A 85 -1.60 -18.58 4.39
C VAL A 85 -0.50 -18.88 3.36
N SER A 86 -0.38 -18.09 2.29
CA SER A 86 0.62 -18.31 1.24
C SER A 86 2.06 -18.02 1.68
N MET A 87 2.25 -17.23 2.74
CA MET A 87 3.56 -16.88 3.29
C MET A 87 4.00 -17.80 4.45
N GLY A 88 3.09 -18.64 4.96
CA GLY A 88 3.35 -19.67 5.97
C GLY A 88 3.89 -20.98 5.41
#